data_AF-A0A7Y9F034-F1
#
_entry.id   AF-A0A7Y9F034-F1
#
_cell.length_a   1.000
_cell.length_b   1.000
_cell.length_c   1.000
_cell.angle_alpha   90.00
_cell.angle_beta   90.00
_cell.angle_gamma   90.00
#
_symmetry.space_group_name_H-M   'P 1'
#
loop_
_entity.id
_entity.type
_entity.pdbx_description
1 polymer ?
#
loop_
_entity_poly.entity_id
_entity_poly.type
_entity_poly.pdbx_seq_one_letter_code
_entity_poly.pdbx_strand_id
1 'polypeptide(L)'
;MTTIDVSQVDERDSSWERPGHRYRVYVQDGARAGTAETTGGTTATYDVTGADLLQVVDWAQRQAGASATYAIALVVEDPRDGRGLVWLVGMDGNDWSDEPHEQLVRRRMLARRTAPVTVAAADRMPVDVEVRPWGA
;
A
#
# COMPACT_ATOMS: atom_id res chain seq x y z
N MET A 1 -7.44 21.43 -2.72
CA MET A 1 -8.45 20.37 -2.47
C MET A 1 -8.13 19.22 -3.39
N THR A 2 -8.15 17.97 -2.91
CA THR A 2 -8.18 16.81 -3.81
C THR A 2 -9.60 16.64 -4.28
N THR A 3 -9.84 16.76 -5.58
CA THR A 3 -11.15 16.46 -6.15
C THR A 3 -11.30 14.95 -6.18
N ILE A 4 -12.30 14.45 -5.47
CA ILE A 4 -12.70 13.04 -5.53
C ILE A 4 -13.94 13.00 -6.42
N ASP A 5 -13.87 12.27 -7.52
CA ASP A 5 -15.01 12.02 -8.40
C ASP A 5 -15.65 10.67 -8.05
N VAL A 6 -16.98 10.67 -7.92
CA VAL A 6 -17.75 9.47 -7.59
C VAL A 6 -18.93 9.40 -8.54
N SER A 7 -18.94 8.38 -9.39
CA SER A 7 -20.00 8.14 -10.38
C SER A 7 -20.58 6.74 -10.20
N GLN A 8 -21.89 6.60 -10.44
CA GLN A 8 -22.55 5.31 -10.53
C GLN A 8 -22.24 4.68 -11.89
N VAL A 9 -21.92 3.39 -11.92
CA VAL A 9 -21.61 2.64 -13.14
C VAL A 9 -22.58 1.46 -13.32
N ASP A 10 -22.69 0.97 -14.56
CA ASP A 10 -23.40 -0.26 -14.89
C ASP A 10 -22.45 -1.44 -14.76
N GLU A 11 -22.75 -2.41 -13.90
CA GLU A 11 -21.86 -3.57 -13.69
C GLU A 11 -21.60 -4.37 -14.98
N ARG A 12 -22.54 -4.31 -15.94
CA ARG A 12 -22.44 -4.99 -17.25
C ARG A 12 -21.37 -4.42 -18.17
N ASP A 13 -20.78 -3.27 -17.81
CA ASP A 13 -19.62 -2.68 -18.50
C ASP A 13 -18.30 -3.41 -18.18
N SER A 14 -18.33 -4.41 -17.27
CA SER A 14 -17.17 -5.23 -16.94
C SER A 14 -17.03 -6.40 -17.92
N SER A 15 -15.92 -6.44 -18.66
CA SER A 15 -15.61 -7.56 -19.56
C SER A 15 -14.82 -8.70 -18.91
N TRP A 16 -14.31 -8.49 -17.69
CA TRP A 16 -13.52 -9.48 -16.96
C TRP A 16 -13.50 -9.17 -15.45
N GLU A 17 -13.33 -10.22 -14.65
CA GLU A 17 -13.07 -10.16 -13.22
C GLU A 17 -11.97 -11.16 -12.85
N ARG A 18 -11.16 -10.86 -11.85
CA ARG A 18 -10.09 -11.75 -11.38
C ARG A 18 -10.06 -11.78 -9.85
N PRO A 19 -10.40 -12.91 -9.20
CA PRO A 19 -10.43 -13.00 -7.74
C PRO A 19 -9.05 -13.20 -7.09
N GLY A 20 -8.00 -13.43 -7.88
CA GLY A 20 -6.64 -13.70 -7.40
C GLY A 20 -5.73 -12.48 -7.45
N HIS A 21 -5.96 -11.50 -6.58
CA HIS A 21 -5.13 -10.31 -6.51
C HIS A 21 -3.76 -10.60 -5.87
N ARG A 22 -2.71 -10.01 -6.45
CA ARG A 22 -1.39 -9.90 -5.82
C ARG A 22 -1.18 -8.45 -5.41
N TYR A 23 -1.03 -8.21 -4.13
CA TYR A 23 -0.69 -6.91 -3.59
C TYR A 23 0.81 -6.84 -3.36
N ARG A 24 1.44 -5.71 -3.70
CA ARG A 24 2.80 -5.42 -3.29
C ARG A 24 2.80 -4.43 -2.16
N VAL A 25 3.35 -4.84 -1.02
CA VAL A 25 3.49 -4.03 0.17
C VAL A 25 4.92 -3.55 0.28
N TYR A 26 5.07 -2.24 0.47
CA TYR A 26 6.32 -1.57 0.79
C TYR A 26 6.25 -1.23 2.27
N VAL A 27 7.24 -1.66 3.05
CA VAL A 27 7.46 -1.21 4.43
C VAL A 27 8.77 -0.44 4.43
N GLN A 28 8.68 0.85 4.77
CA GLN A 28 9.77 1.80 4.62
C GLN A 28 10.11 2.35 5.99
N ASP A 29 11.34 2.13 6.43
CA ASP A 29 11.80 2.51 7.79
C ASP A 29 11.58 4.01 8.09
N GLY A 30 11.46 4.83 7.04
CA GLY A 30 11.28 6.28 7.10
C GLY A 30 12.47 6.91 7.79
N ALA A 31 13.47 7.23 6.98
CA ALA A 31 14.65 7.90 7.43
C ALA A 31 14.29 9.28 8.02
N ARG A 32 15.18 9.79 8.89
CA ARG A 32 15.24 11.22 9.16
C ARG A 32 16.22 11.84 8.17
N ALA A 33 15.73 12.71 7.29
CA ALA A 33 16.60 13.59 6.50
C ALA A 33 16.75 14.90 7.27
N GLY A 34 17.82 15.02 8.08
CA GLY A 34 17.98 16.14 9.00
C GLY A 34 16.93 16.11 10.13
N THR A 35 16.12 17.16 10.26
CA THR A 35 15.06 17.27 11.29
C THR A 35 13.67 16.89 10.80
N ALA A 36 13.49 16.62 9.50
CA ALA A 36 12.20 16.28 8.91
C ALA A 36 12.00 14.76 8.87
N GLU A 37 10.80 14.30 9.23
CA GLU A 37 10.38 12.92 8.99
C GLU A 37 10.21 12.71 7.48
N THR A 38 10.75 11.60 6.95
CA THR A 38 10.54 11.21 5.56
C THR A 38 9.63 9.98 5.48
N THR A 39 9.02 9.81 4.31
CA THR A 39 8.18 8.66 3.98
C THR A 39 8.97 7.45 3.49
N GLY A 40 10.27 7.61 3.23
CA GLY A 40 11.11 6.63 2.53
C GLY A 40 12.42 6.36 3.25
N GLY A 41 13.19 5.42 2.74
CA GLY A 41 14.43 4.93 3.31
C GLY A 41 14.65 3.48 2.91
N THR A 42 15.24 2.68 3.79
CA THR A 42 15.41 1.25 3.51
C THR A 42 14.03 0.62 3.38
N THR A 43 13.84 -0.10 2.28
CA THR A 43 12.54 -0.62 1.88
C THR A 43 12.54 -2.14 1.90
N ALA A 44 11.66 -2.72 2.71
CA ALA A 44 11.31 -4.13 2.61
C ALA A 44 10.05 -4.27 1.75
N THR A 45 10.09 -5.17 0.78
CA THR A 45 9.01 -5.35 -0.21
C THR A 45 8.49 -6.78 -0.16
N TYR A 46 7.16 -6.90 -0.11
CA TYR A 46 6.47 -8.19 0.01
C TYR A 46 5.36 -8.27 -1.01
N ASP A 47 5.23 -9.44 -1.66
CA ASP A 47 4.01 -9.75 -2.40
C ASP A 47 3.06 -10.53 -1.48
N VAL A 48 1.81 -10.09 -1.38
CA VAL A 48 0.74 -10.72 -0.58
C VAL A 48 -0.36 -11.19 -1.53
N THR A 49 -0.75 -12.45 -1.39
CA THR A 49 -1.79 -13.11 -2.20
C THR A 49 -2.75 -13.86 -1.27
N GLY A 50 -3.99 -14.10 -1.72
CA GLY A 50 -4.99 -14.84 -0.92
C GLY A 50 -5.58 -14.05 0.24
N ALA A 51 -5.44 -12.72 0.20
CA ALA A 51 -6.00 -11.78 1.16
C ALA A 51 -6.71 -10.65 0.41
N ASP A 52 -7.67 -9.98 1.05
CA ASP A 52 -8.25 -8.74 0.55
C ASP A 52 -7.44 -7.49 1.00
N LEU A 53 -7.85 -6.31 0.53
CA LEU A 53 -7.15 -5.06 0.84
C LEU A 53 -7.19 -4.71 2.33
N LEU A 54 -8.27 -5.00 3.06
CA LEU A 54 -8.39 -4.68 4.48
C LEU A 54 -7.42 -5.54 5.30
N GLN A 55 -7.33 -6.83 4.98
CA GLN A 55 -6.35 -7.74 5.56
C GLN A 55 -4.92 -7.28 5.27
N VAL A 56 -4.63 -6.90 4.01
CA VAL A 56 -3.29 -6.41 3.63
C VAL A 56 -2.95 -5.10 4.35
N VAL A 57 -3.90 -4.20 4.53
CA VAL A 57 -3.73 -2.96 5.33
C VAL A 57 -3.41 -3.30 6.78
N ASP A 58 -4.17 -4.21 7.41
CA ASP A 58 -3.95 -4.64 8.78
C ASP A 58 -2.57 -5.30 8.97
N TRP A 59 -2.16 -6.15 8.02
CA TRP A 59 -0.83 -6.75 8.04
C TRP A 59 0.28 -5.71 7.86
N ALA A 60 0.16 -4.85 6.86
CA ALA A 60 1.18 -3.86 6.52
C ALA A 60 1.41 -2.86 7.68
N GLN A 61 0.34 -2.40 8.33
CA GLN A 61 0.47 -1.50 9.48
C GLN A 61 1.09 -2.20 10.70
N ARG A 62 0.85 -3.52 10.89
CA ARG A 62 1.53 -4.30 11.93
C ARG A 62 3.03 -4.45 11.66
N GLN A 63 3.42 -4.68 10.41
CA GLN A 63 4.83 -4.73 10.02
C GLN A 63 5.52 -3.36 10.18
N ALA A 64 4.83 -2.28 9.82
CA ALA A 64 5.39 -0.93 9.92
C ALA A 64 5.52 -0.44 11.38
N GLY A 65 4.61 -0.88 12.26
CA GLY A 65 4.57 -0.41 13.64
C GLY A 65 4.39 1.11 13.72
N ALA A 66 4.92 1.72 14.77
CA ALA A 66 4.80 3.16 15.01
C ALA A 66 5.88 4.01 14.31
N SER A 67 6.88 3.37 13.70
CA SER A 67 8.09 4.06 13.23
C SER A 67 8.29 4.01 11.72
N ALA A 68 7.76 3.00 11.02
CA ALA A 68 7.88 2.88 9.56
C ALA A 68 6.61 3.38 8.86
N THR A 69 6.71 3.72 7.59
CA THR A 69 5.57 3.94 6.69
C THR A 69 5.29 2.66 5.92
N TYR A 70 4.07 2.55 5.38
CA TYR A 70 3.76 1.50 4.43
C TYR A 70 2.97 2.04 3.23
N ALA A 71 3.12 1.35 2.10
CA ALA A 71 2.34 1.56 0.90
C ALA A 71 1.94 0.21 0.28
N ILE A 72 0.83 0.20 -0.44
CA ILE A 72 0.24 -1.00 -1.03
C ILE A 72 -0.13 -0.68 -2.48
N ALA A 73 0.35 -1.51 -3.41
CA ALA A 73 -0.06 -1.48 -4.80
C ALA A 73 -0.71 -2.80 -5.21
N LEU A 74 -1.63 -2.77 -6.17
CA LEU A 74 -2.01 -3.94 -6.94
C LEU A 74 -0.93 -4.23 -7.98
N VAL A 75 -0.44 -5.46 -8.03
CA VAL A 75 0.46 -5.92 -9.09
C VAL A 75 -0.38 -6.31 -10.30
N VAL A 76 -0.12 -5.66 -11.43
CA VAL A 76 -0.80 -5.93 -12.70
C VAL A 76 0.22 -6.50 -13.67
N GLU A 77 -0.13 -7.58 -14.36
CA GLU A 77 0.66 -8.09 -15.48
C GLU A 77 0.01 -7.57 -16.77
N ASP A 78 0.66 -6.60 -17.41
CA ASP A 78 0.26 -6.07 -18.71
C ASP A 78 0.96 -6.84 -19.84
N PRO A 79 0.24 -7.33 -20.86
CA PRO A 79 0.86 -8.09 -21.97
C PRO A 79 1.89 -7.31 -22.79
N ARG A 80 1.85 -5.97 -22.78
CA ARG A 80 2.75 -5.08 -23.54
C ARG A 80 3.88 -4.57 -22.66
N ASP A 81 3.54 -4.09 -21.47
CA ASP A 81 4.47 -3.38 -20.59
C ASP A 81 5.06 -4.26 -19.49
N GLY A 82 4.59 -5.51 -19.37
CA GLY A 82 5.02 -6.46 -18.36
C GLY A 82 4.41 -6.14 -16.99
N ARG A 83 5.15 -6.44 -15.93
CA ARG A 83 4.68 -6.26 -14.55
C ARG A 83 4.67 -4.78 -14.16
N GLY A 84 3.49 -4.25 -13.88
CA GLY A 84 3.25 -2.90 -13.36
C GLY A 84 2.63 -2.88 -11.96
N LEU A 85 2.51 -1.66 -11.42
CA LEU A 85 1.93 -1.39 -10.10
C LEU A 85 0.84 -0.34 -10.22
N VAL A 86 -0.29 -0.57 -9.55
CA VAL A 86 -1.36 0.42 -9.34
C VAL A 86 -1.45 0.72 -7.85
N TRP A 87 -1.07 1.92 -7.42
CA TRP A 87 -1.07 2.30 -5.99
C TRP A 87 -2.49 2.37 -5.42
N LEU A 88 -2.75 1.63 -4.34
CA LEU A 88 -4.03 1.60 -3.63
C LEU A 88 -3.95 2.39 -2.32
N VAL A 89 -2.81 2.28 -1.62
CA VAL A 89 -2.54 2.99 -0.37
C VAL A 89 -1.13 3.55 -0.43
N GLY A 90 -1.00 4.86 -0.22
CA GLY A 90 0.33 5.49 -0.24
C GLY A 90 0.91 5.58 -1.65
N MET A 91 2.23 5.59 -1.71
CA MET A 91 3.08 5.64 -2.90
C MET A 91 4.47 5.11 -2.52
N ASP A 92 5.42 5.03 -3.45
CA ASP A 92 6.81 4.81 -3.06
C ASP A 92 7.32 6.01 -2.24
N GLY A 93 7.58 5.80 -0.96
CA GLY A 93 8.08 6.84 -0.07
C GLY A 93 9.47 7.39 -0.42
N ASN A 94 10.22 6.73 -1.31
CA ASN A 94 11.52 7.19 -1.82
C ASN A 94 11.38 8.15 -3.01
N ASP A 95 10.23 8.17 -3.67
CA ASP A 95 10.00 9.11 -4.76
C ASP A 95 9.93 10.54 -4.20
N TRP A 96 10.37 11.53 -4.99
CA TRP A 96 10.31 12.94 -4.64
C TRP A 96 9.60 13.73 -5.74
N SER A 97 8.56 14.46 -5.33
CA SER A 97 7.74 15.28 -6.21
C SER A 97 7.15 16.43 -5.41
N ASP A 98 7.05 17.58 -6.06
CA ASP A 98 6.38 18.76 -5.52
C ASP A 98 4.89 18.81 -5.90
N GLU A 99 4.36 17.75 -6.53
CA GLU A 99 2.94 17.69 -6.88
C GLU A 99 2.06 17.72 -5.61
N PRO A 100 1.05 18.62 -5.53
CA PRO A 100 0.20 18.75 -4.35
C PRO A 100 -0.51 17.45 -3.93
N HIS A 101 -0.86 16.59 -4.89
CA HIS A 101 -1.49 15.30 -4.62
C HIS A 101 -0.52 14.37 -3.87
N GLU A 102 0.70 14.19 -4.39
CA GLU A 102 1.73 13.36 -3.77
C GLU A 102 2.10 13.85 -2.37
N GLN A 103 2.21 15.15 -2.17
CA GLN A 103 2.47 15.73 -0.85
C GLN A 103 1.34 15.41 0.16
N LEU A 104 0.08 15.34 -0.29
CA LEU A 104 -1.02 14.89 0.56
C LEU A 104 -0.92 13.40 0.89
N VAL A 105 -0.56 12.56 -0.10
CA VAL A 105 -0.38 11.13 0.09
C VAL A 105 0.72 10.87 1.13
N ARG A 106 1.86 11.56 1.04
CA ARG A 106 2.97 11.47 2.01
C ARG A 106 2.55 11.83 3.43
N ARG A 107 1.84 12.95 3.60
CA ARG A 107 1.29 13.35 4.91
C ARG A 107 0.39 12.27 5.49
N ARG A 108 -0.44 11.62 4.68
CA ARG A 108 -1.29 10.50 5.11
C ARG A 108 -0.48 9.26 5.46
N MET A 109 0.58 8.95 4.73
CA MET A 109 1.50 7.84 5.08
C MET A 109 2.13 8.07 6.46
N LEU A 110 2.67 9.26 6.72
CA LEU A 110 3.24 9.62 8.02
C LEU A 110 2.19 9.56 9.15
N ALA A 111 1.00 10.11 8.93
CA ALA A 111 -0.06 10.11 9.94
C ALA A 111 -0.48 8.71 10.39
N ARG A 112 -0.44 7.71 9.50
CA ARG A 112 -0.83 6.32 9.83
C ARG A 112 0.09 5.64 10.85
N ARG A 113 1.29 6.17 11.09
CA ARG A 113 2.20 5.68 12.15
C ARG A 113 1.59 5.79 13.54
N THR A 114 0.86 6.88 13.79
CA THR A 114 0.28 7.19 15.10
C THR A 114 -1.24 7.10 15.09
N ALA A 115 -1.87 7.06 13.91
CA ALA A 115 -3.30 6.86 13.71
C ALA A 115 -3.55 5.76 12.67
N PRO A 116 -3.36 4.47 13.04
CA PRO A 116 -3.53 3.36 12.11
C PRO A 116 -4.99 3.21 11.66
N VAL A 117 -5.19 2.54 10.52
CA VAL A 117 -6.55 2.23 10.04
C VAL A 117 -7.17 1.20 10.98
N THR A 118 -8.40 1.47 11.42
CA THR A 118 -9.15 0.51 12.23
C THR A 118 -9.76 -0.54 11.32
N VAL A 119 -9.29 -1.78 11.44
CA VAL A 119 -9.83 -2.95 10.73
C VAL A 119 -10.65 -3.79 11.72
N ALA A 120 -11.89 -4.09 11.34
CA ALA A 120 -12.81 -4.89 12.13
C ALA A 120 -12.21 -6.30 12.35
N ALA A 121 -12.50 -6.92 13.49
CA ALA A 121 -11.84 -8.17 13.88
C ALA A 121 -12.04 -9.31 12.86
N ALA A 122 -13.18 -9.35 12.16
CA ALA A 122 -13.48 -10.34 11.13
C ALA A 122 -12.65 -10.15 9.85
N ASP A 123 -12.17 -8.93 9.58
CA ASP A 123 -11.44 -8.57 8.37
C ASP A 123 -9.93 -8.45 8.61
N ARG A 124 -9.46 -8.77 9.83
CA ARG A 124 -8.03 -8.72 10.15
C ARG A 124 -7.31 -9.85 9.44
N MET A 125 -6.07 -9.59 9.06
CA MET A 125 -5.19 -10.66 8.59
C MET A 125 -4.93 -11.64 9.75
N PRO A 126 -4.88 -12.96 9.50
CA PRO A 126 -4.47 -13.93 10.51
C PRO A 126 -3.13 -13.56 11.16
N VAL A 127 -2.90 -14.02 12.39
CA VAL A 127 -1.65 -13.75 13.11
C VAL A 127 -0.52 -14.68 12.68
N ASP A 128 -0.87 -15.84 12.14
CA ASP A 128 -0.03 -16.97 11.76
C ASP A 128 0.25 -17.02 10.24
N VAL A 129 0.50 -15.86 9.63
CA VAL A 129 0.83 -15.77 8.20
C VAL A 129 2.30 -16.14 7.98
N GLU A 130 2.52 -17.11 7.08
CA GLU A 130 3.86 -17.46 6.60
C GLU A 130 4.42 -16.32 5.73
N VAL A 131 5.54 -15.71 6.16
CA VAL A 131 6.30 -14.75 5.36
C VAL A 131 7.54 -15.45 4.82
N ARG A 132 7.57 -15.67 3.50
CA ARG A 132 8.71 -16.32 2.84
C ARG A 132 9.83 -15.31 2.58
N PRO A 133 11.09 -15.66 2.87
CA PRO A 133 12.22 -14.81 2.55
C PRO A 133 12.40 -14.69 1.04
N TRP A 134 12.90 -13.55 0.60
CA TRP A 134 13.23 -13.31 -0.79
C TRP A 134 14.36 -14.26 -1.25
N GLY A 135 14.14 -14.99 -2.35
CA GLY A 135 15.16 -15.84 -2.97
C GLY A 135 15.33 -17.24 -2.35
N ALA A 136 14.40 -17.69 -1.51
CA ALA A 136 14.30 -19.09 -1.06
C ALA A 136 13.41 -19.95 -1.97
#